data_AF-A0A1V5DUE4-F1
#
_entry.id   AF-A0A1V5DUE4-F1
#
_cell.length_a   1.000
_cell.length_b   1.000
_cell.length_c   1.000
_cell.angle_alpha   90.00
_cell.angle_beta   90.00
_cell.angle_gamma   90.00
#
_symmetry.space_group_name_H-M   'P 1'
#
loop_
_entity.id
_entity.type
_entity.pdbx_description
1 polymer ?
#
loop_
_entity_poly.entity_id
_entity_poly.type
_entity_poly.pdbx_seq_one_letter_code
_entity_poly.pdbx_strand_id
1 'polypeptide(L)'
;MDIKEIIRVPDPRKNVKAEIREVVRDMAKKPQIFIRIRLSGWHFPERALEPFLVIGKAVSKFVLIDPEGTSADAYFDVMPPAAARLSFGYGNIVSWDFSIKVDPAGIERLDRERLPKGIIDLKEK
;
A
#
# COMPACT_ATOMS: atom_id res chain seq x y z
N MET A 1 26.87 -34.68 18.47
CA MET A 1 26.54 -34.20 17.13
C MET A 1 26.12 -32.76 17.31
N ASP A 2 27.06 -31.83 17.11
CA ASP A 2 26.85 -30.41 17.37
C ASP A 2 25.84 -29.81 16.41
N ILE A 3 24.86 -29.10 16.97
CA ILE A 3 23.87 -28.33 16.21
C ILE A 3 24.64 -27.23 15.50
N LYS A 4 24.86 -27.42 14.20
CA LYS A 4 25.44 -26.40 13.33
C LYS A 4 24.70 -25.08 13.57
N GLU A 5 25.47 -24.05 13.88
CA GLU A 5 25.01 -22.67 14.08
C GLU A 5 24.00 -22.30 12.98
N ILE A 6 22.77 -21.98 13.38
CA ILE A 6 21.73 -21.55 12.45
C ILE A 6 22.10 -20.14 12.00
N ILE A 7 22.74 -20.02 10.84
CA ILE A 7 22.99 -18.72 10.20
C ILE A 7 21.64 -18.14 9.80
N ARG A 8 21.17 -17.14 10.57
CA ARG A 8 19.95 -16.40 10.26
C ARG A 8 20.26 -15.33 9.22
N VAL A 9 19.94 -15.60 7.97
CA VAL A 9 19.95 -14.57 6.91
C VAL A 9 18.91 -13.50 7.26
N PRO A 10 19.21 -12.19 7.13
CA PRO A 10 18.25 -11.13 7.37
C PRO A 10 16.99 -11.34 6.52
N ASP A 11 15.83 -11.28 7.16
CA ASP A 11 14.55 -11.32 6.44
C ASP A 11 14.45 -10.08 5.53
N PRO A 12 14.45 -10.23 4.19
CA PRO A 12 14.49 -9.09 3.29
C PRO A 12 13.24 -8.22 3.39
N ARG A 13 12.13 -8.75 3.96
CA ARG A 13 10.91 -8.00 4.26
C ARG A 13 11.13 -6.88 5.27
N LYS A 14 12.19 -6.93 6.08
CA LYS A 14 12.56 -5.85 7.02
C LYS A 14 13.03 -4.58 6.32
N ASN A 15 13.41 -4.66 5.05
CA ASN A 15 13.86 -3.51 4.27
C ASN A 15 12.71 -2.80 3.55
N VAL A 16 11.48 -3.32 3.68
CA VAL A 16 10.32 -2.70 3.02
C VAL A 16 9.99 -1.37 3.67
N LYS A 17 9.83 -0.37 2.83
CA LYS A 17 9.44 0.98 3.21
C LYS A 17 8.07 1.29 2.62
N ALA A 18 7.33 2.16 3.30
CA ALA A 18 6.09 2.71 2.79
C ALA A 18 6.17 4.24 2.69
N GLU A 19 5.74 4.79 1.57
CA GLU A 19 5.42 6.20 1.40
C GLU A 19 3.89 6.32 1.33
N ILE A 20 3.30 7.18 2.17
CA ILE A 20 1.84 7.33 2.28
C ILE A 20 1.46 8.78 2.01
N ARG A 21 0.64 9.01 0.98
CA ARG A 21 0.16 10.35 0.63
C ARG A 21 -1.16 10.32 -0.10
N GLU A 22 -1.87 11.44 -0.10
CA GLU A 22 -2.99 11.66 -1.00
C GLU A 22 -2.51 11.92 -2.43
N VAL A 23 -3.25 11.37 -3.40
CA VAL A 23 -3.01 11.57 -4.82
C VAL A 23 -4.34 11.72 -5.55
N VAL A 24 -4.35 12.46 -6.66
CA VAL A 24 -5.47 12.48 -7.59
C VAL A 24 -5.23 11.41 -8.64
N ARG A 25 -6.23 10.58 -8.91
CA ARG A 25 -6.23 9.63 -10.02
C ARG A 25 -7.59 9.61 -10.70
N ASP A 26 -7.60 9.40 -12.00
CA ASP A 26 -8.84 9.16 -12.74
C ASP A 26 -9.34 7.74 -12.49
N MET A 27 -10.62 7.63 -12.09
CA MET A 27 -11.36 6.37 -12.02
C MET A 27 -12.69 6.56 -12.73
N ALA A 28 -13.00 5.70 -13.70
CA ALA A 28 -14.21 5.81 -14.53
C ALA A 28 -14.41 7.21 -15.14
N LYS A 29 -13.31 7.82 -15.65
CA LYS A 29 -13.26 9.17 -16.26
C LYS A 29 -13.58 10.33 -15.30
N LYS A 30 -13.53 10.11 -13.99
CA LYS A 30 -13.66 11.18 -12.99
C LYS A 30 -12.39 11.23 -12.13
N PRO A 31 -11.81 12.42 -11.93
CA PRO A 31 -10.70 12.57 -11.01
C PRO A 31 -11.18 12.38 -9.58
N GLN A 32 -10.50 11.52 -8.83
CA GLN A 32 -10.82 11.18 -7.45
C GLN A 32 -9.55 11.20 -6.60
N ILE A 33 -9.67 11.61 -5.34
CA ILE A 33 -8.61 11.52 -4.34
C ILE A 33 -8.53 10.09 -3.82
N PHE A 34 -7.31 9.58 -3.77
CA PHE A 34 -6.96 8.31 -3.14
C PHE A 34 -5.86 8.52 -2.12
N ILE A 35 -5.86 7.69 -1.08
CA ILE A 35 -4.65 7.47 -0.28
C ILE A 35 -3.80 6.45 -1.03
N ARG A 36 -2.63 6.88 -1.49
CA ARG A 36 -1.64 6.00 -2.11
C ARG A 36 -0.62 5.55 -1.06
N ILE A 37 -0.39 4.25 -1.02
CA ILE A 37 0.66 3.61 -0.24
C ILE A 37 1.61 2.92 -1.20
N ARG A 38 2.79 3.50 -1.36
CA ARG A 38 3.86 2.92 -2.17
C ARG A 38 4.74 2.05 -1.30
N LEU A 39 4.79 0.75 -1.59
CA LEU A 39 5.76 -0.16 -1.01
C LEU A 39 6.99 -0.26 -1.91
N SER A 40 8.18 -0.27 -1.30
CA SER A 40 9.46 -0.45 -2.00
C SER A 40 10.47 -1.19 -1.12
N GLY A 41 11.58 -1.67 -1.71
CA GLY A 41 12.61 -2.43 -0.98
C GLY A 41 12.33 -3.94 -0.89
N TRP A 42 11.38 -4.42 -1.71
CA TRP A 42 11.03 -5.83 -1.88
C TRP A 42 10.62 -6.08 -3.33
N HIS A 43 10.71 -7.34 -3.79
CA HIS A 43 10.24 -7.72 -5.11
C HIS A 43 8.79 -8.23 -5.05
N PHE A 44 7.87 -7.46 -5.62
CA PHE A 44 6.45 -7.77 -5.77
C PHE A 44 6.24 -8.42 -7.14
N PRO A 45 6.09 -9.76 -7.22
CA PRO A 45 5.93 -10.44 -8.49
C PRO A 45 4.57 -10.12 -9.11
N GLU A 46 4.55 -9.73 -10.39
CA GLU A 46 3.28 -9.69 -11.12
C GLU A 46 2.67 -11.10 -11.16
N ARG A 47 1.39 -11.20 -10.77
CA ARG A 47 0.66 -12.47 -10.80
C ARG A 47 -0.59 -12.31 -11.65
N ALA A 48 -1.08 -13.43 -12.20
CA ALA A 48 -2.37 -13.47 -12.88
C ALA A 48 -3.56 -13.14 -11.95
N LEU A 49 -3.35 -13.17 -10.64
CA LEU A 49 -4.35 -12.82 -9.62
C LEU A 49 -4.23 -11.35 -9.24
N GLU A 50 -5.36 -10.71 -8.94
CA GLU A 50 -5.43 -9.28 -8.61
C GLU A 50 -4.70 -8.96 -7.29
N PRO A 51 -3.67 -8.09 -7.30
CA PRO A 51 -2.96 -7.70 -6.08
C PRO A 51 -3.82 -6.79 -5.19
N PHE A 52 -3.65 -6.93 -3.87
CA PHE A 52 -4.31 -6.07 -2.87
C PHE A 52 -3.41 -5.78 -1.66
N LEU A 53 -3.72 -4.66 -0.98
CA LEU A 53 -3.13 -4.28 0.30
C LEU A 53 -4.22 -4.14 1.38
N VAL A 54 -3.93 -4.61 2.59
CA VAL A 54 -4.81 -4.51 3.76
C VAL A 54 -4.12 -3.75 4.88
N ILE A 55 -4.86 -2.81 5.48
CA ILE A 55 -4.45 -2.03 6.66
C ILE A 55 -5.61 -2.03 7.65
N GLY A 56 -5.47 -2.78 8.74
CA GLY A 56 -6.57 -3.02 9.67
C GLY A 56 -7.76 -3.64 8.95
N LYS A 57 -8.86 -2.88 8.81
CA LYS A 57 -10.08 -3.27 8.08
C LYS A 57 -10.22 -2.60 6.71
N ALA A 58 -9.24 -1.80 6.27
CA ALA A 58 -9.26 -1.17 4.96
C ALA A 58 -8.56 -2.08 3.95
N VAL A 59 -9.17 -2.26 2.78
CA VAL A 59 -8.60 -3.00 1.64
C VAL A 59 -8.44 -2.02 0.49
N SER A 60 -7.31 -2.07 -0.20
CA SER A 60 -7.05 -1.23 -1.37
C SER A 60 -8.08 -1.48 -2.45
N LYS A 61 -8.46 -0.41 -3.17
CA LYS A 61 -9.33 -0.50 -4.34
C LYS A 61 -8.65 -1.21 -5.51
N PHE A 62 -7.36 -0.95 -5.70
CA PHE A 62 -6.49 -1.63 -6.66
C PHE A 62 -5.03 -1.39 -6.25
N VAL A 63 -4.13 -2.21 -6.81
CA VAL A 63 -2.68 -2.08 -6.68
C VAL A 63 -2.07 -2.07 -8.07
N LEU A 64 -1.07 -1.21 -8.28
CA LEU A 64 -0.25 -1.20 -9.48
C LEU A 64 1.16 -1.61 -9.08
N ILE A 65 1.67 -2.67 -9.69
CA ILE A 65 3.05 -3.11 -9.53
C ILE A 65 3.82 -2.52 -10.71
N ASP A 66 5.02 -1.98 -10.45
CA ASP A 66 5.87 -1.51 -11.55
C ASP A 66 6.36 -2.68 -12.42
N PRO A 67 6.78 -2.44 -13.68
CA PRO A 67 7.18 -3.51 -14.60
C PRO A 67 8.34 -4.37 -14.07
N GLU A 68 9.21 -3.80 -13.25
CA GLU A 68 10.35 -4.49 -12.64
C GLU A 68 10.00 -5.23 -11.34
N GLY A 69 8.76 -5.09 -10.85
CA GLY A 69 8.30 -5.61 -9.57
C GLY A 69 9.03 -5.03 -8.35
N THR A 70 9.69 -3.89 -8.45
CA THR A 70 10.45 -3.26 -7.35
C THR A 70 9.60 -2.37 -6.45
N SER A 71 8.41 -2.00 -6.91
CA SER A 71 7.46 -1.22 -6.14
C SER A 71 6.01 -1.61 -6.41
N ALA A 72 5.16 -1.39 -5.40
CA ALA A 72 3.73 -1.59 -5.50
C ALA A 72 3.00 -0.38 -4.93
N ASP A 73 2.21 0.28 -5.76
CA ASP A 73 1.36 1.41 -5.39
C ASP A 73 -0.07 0.90 -5.12
N ALA A 74 -0.45 0.86 -3.84
CA ALA A 74 -1.80 0.52 -3.41
C ALA A 74 -2.65 1.79 -3.22
N TYR A 75 -3.87 1.79 -3.74
CA TYR A 75 -4.76 2.94 -3.72
C TYR A 75 -6.01 2.66 -2.90
N PHE A 76 -6.31 3.51 -1.91
CA PHE A 76 -7.49 3.40 -1.06
C PHE A 76 -8.42 4.59 -1.32
N ASP A 77 -9.70 4.32 -1.50
CA ASP A 77 -10.76 5.34 -1.65
C ASP A 77 -11.40 5.74 -0.31
N VAL A 78 -10.89 5.19 0.79
CA VAL A 78 -11.24 5.48 2.18
C VAL A 78 -9.97 5.73 2.98
N MET A 79 -10.06 6.56 4.02
CA MET A 79 -8.95 6.75 4.96
C MET A 79 -8.62 5.42 5.66
N PRO A 80 -7.38 4.89 5.57
CA PRO A 80 -7.00 3.70 6.32
C PRO A 80 -6.95 4.03 7.82
N PRO A 81 -7.27 3.06 8.70
CA PRO A 81 -7.11 3.25 10.14
C PRO A 81 -5.63 3.24 10.54
N ALA A 82 -5.34 3.74 11.75
CA ALA A 82 -4.04 3.53 12.35
C ALA A 82 -3.75 2.01 12.50
N ALA A 83 -2.55 1.60 12.13
CA ALA A 83 -2.14 0.19 12.17
C ALA A 83 -0.65 0.05 12.44
N ALA A 84 -0.24 -1.03 13.09
CA ALA A 84 1.17 -1.36 13.30
C ALA A 84 1.77 -2.24 12.19
N ARG A 85 0.93 -2.74 11.29
CA ARG A 85 1.30 -3.65 10.20
C ARG A 85 0.43 -3.40 8.98
N LEU A 86 0.94 -3.80 7.83
CA LEU A 86 0.20 -3.87 6.57
C LEU A 86 0.42 -5.25 5.93
N SER A 87 -0.61 -5.75 5.26
CA SER A 87 -0.59 -7.08 4.64
C SER A 87 -0.77 -6.94 3.13
N PHE A 88 0.04 -7.64 2.35
CA PHE A 88 -0.01 -7.65 0.89
C PHE A 88 -0.38 -9.05 0.39
N GLY A 89 -1.24 -9.13 -0.62
CA GLY A 89 -1.74 -10.40 -1.14
C GLY A 89 -2.19 -10.34 -2.60
N TYR A 90 -2.67 -11.49 -3.07
CA TYR A 90 -3.23 -11.66 -4.41
C TYR A 90 -4.53 -12.45 -4.34
N GLY A 91 -5.54 -12.03 -5.10
CA GLY A 91 -6.88 -12.62 -5.06
C GLY A 91 -7.50 -12.48 -3.67
N ASN A 92 -7.52 -13.58 -2.91
CA ASN A 92 -8.00 -13.62 -1.53
C ASN A 92 -6.95 -14.15 -0.54
N ILE A 93 -5.69 -14.27 -0.96
CA ILE A 93 -4.60 -14.85 -0.16
C ILE A 93 -3.62 -13.76 0.23
N VAL A 94 -3.46 -13.53 1.55
CA VAL A 94 -2.37 -12.73 2.09
C VAL A 94 -1.05 -13.49 1.89
N SER A 95 -0.10 -12.86 1.22
CA SER A 95 1.22 -13.44 0.90
C SER A 95 2.30 -12.96 1.87
N TRP A 96 2.26 -11.70 2.28
CA TRP A 96 3.25 -11.11 3.15
C TRP A 96 2.64 -10.13 4.15
N ASP A 97 3.20 -10.11 5.35
CA ASP A 97 2.96 -9.07 6.36
C ASP A 97 4.23 -8.24 6.54
N PHE A 98 4.06 -6.92 6.63
CA PHE A 98 5.13 -5.96 6.85
C PHE A 98 4.87 -5.18 8.13
N SER A 99 5.87 -5.12 9.00
CA SER A 99 5.85 -4.35 10.26
C SER A 99 6.06 -2.85 10.01
N ILE A 100 5.15 -2.25 9.25
CA ILE A 100 5.16 -0.84 8.89
C ILE A 100 3.98 -0.17 9.59
N LYS A 101 4.29 0.85 10.39
CA LYS A 101 3.29 1.64 11.10
C LYS A 101 2.61 2.61 10.13
N VAL A 102 1.29 2.63 10.15
CA VAL A 102 0.44 3.58 9.44
C VAL A 102 -0.19 4.50 10.48
N ASP A 103 0.04 5.81 10.32
CA ASP A 103 -0.57 6.85 11.13
C ASP A 103 -1.36 7.80 10.20
N PRO A 104 -2.70 7.81 10.28
CA PRO A 104 -3.53 8.67 9.44
C PRO A 104 -3.26 10.16 9.60
N ALA A 105 -2.73 10.59 10.76
CA ALA A 105 -2.36 11.98 10.98
C ALA A 105 -1.08 12.38 10.25
N GLY A 106 -0.20 11.41 9.95
CA GLY A 106 1.07 11.62 9.24
C GLY A 106 0.97 11.51 7.72
N ILE A 107 -0.23 11.33 7.17
CA ILE A 107 -0.43 11.24 5.72
C ILE A 107 -0.24 12.62 5.09
N GLU A 108 0.66 12.70 4.12
CA GLU A 108 0.84 13.91 3.30
C GLU A 108 -0.44 14.17 2.49
N ARG A 109 -1.06 15.34 2.71
CA ARG A 109 -2.35 15.69 2.09
C ARG A 109 -2.17 16.62 0.91
N LEU A 110 -3.07 16.49 -0.06
CA LEU A 110 -3.18 17.44 -1.17
C LEU A 110 -3.73 18.77 -0.66
N ASP A 111 -3.14 19.86 -1.16
CA ASP A 111 -3.67 21.20 -0.96
C ASP A 111 -5.03 21.34 -1.67
N ARG A 112 -6.11 21.33 -0.88
CA ARG A 112 -7.49 21.35 -1.36
C ARG A 112 -7.83 22.62 -2.14
N GLU A 113 -7.19 23.76 -1.86
CA GLU A 113 -7.45 25.02 -2.54
C GLU A 113 -6.90 25.05 -3.98
N ARG A 114 -5.86 24.24 -4.23
CA ARG A 114 -5.21 24.13 -5.53
C ARG A 114 -5.78 23.02 -6.41
N LEU A 115 -6.76 22.27 -5.91
CA LEU A 115 -7.37 21.18 -6.64
C LEU A 115 -8.39 21.70 -7.68
N PRO A 116 -8.44 21.08 -8.88
CA PRO A 116 -9.52 21.31 -9.83
C PRO A 116 -10.90 21.11 -9.21
N LYS A 117 -11.88 21.90 -9.67
CA LYS A 117 -13.28 21.71 -9.26
C LYS A 117 -13.81 20.37 -9.78
N GLY A 118 -14.67 19.72 -8.99
CA GLY A 118 -15.32 18.47 -9.39
C GLY A 118 -14.51 17.20 -9.12
N ILE A 119 -13.38 17.30 -8.42
CA ILE A 119 -12.68 16.13 -7.87
C ILE A 119 -13.55 15.47 -6.79
N ILE A 120 -13.67 14.15 -6.88
CA ILE A 120 -14.35 13.34 -5.87
C ILE A 120 -13.40 13.16 -4.68
N ASP A 121 -13.81 13.55 -3.48
CA ASP A 121 -13.00 13.35 -2.27
C ASP A 121 -13.03 11.89 -1.79
N LEU A 122 -12.23 11.57 -0.78
CA LEU A 122 -12.25 10.28 -0.10
C LEU A 122 -13.66 10.00 0.44
N LYS A 123 -14.07 8.73 0.41
CA LYS A 123 -15.33 8.32 1.01
C LYS A 123 -15.23 8.41 2.53
N GLU A 124 -16.23 9.04 3.14
CA GLU A 124 -16.47 8.92 4.58
C GLU A 124 -16.94 7.50 4.90
N LYS A 125 -16.48 6.96 6.03
CA LYS A 125 -16.77 5.59 6.47
C LYS A 125 -17.86 5.55 7.52
#